data_AF-X1T235-F1
#
_entry.id   AF-X1T235-F1
#
_cell.length_a   1.000
_cell.length_b   1.000
_cell.length_c   1.000
_cell.angle_alpha   90.00
_cell.angle_beta   90.00
_cell.angle_gamma   90.00
#
_symmetry.space_group_name_H-M   'P 1'
#
loop_
_entity.id
_entity.type
_entity.pdbx_description
1 polymer ?
#
loop_
_entity_poly.entity_id
_entity_poly.type
_entity_poly.pdbx_seq_one_letter_code
_entity_poly.pdbx_strand_id
1 'polypeptide(L)'
;MVDIGIIGLARSGRTTIFNALTRGKADTEGLTSHIGIAKIPEPRFKVLADILHPKRVVPAEVRYLDIGASVKGVGKEKGISGQFLAQLSNVDELINVVQAFTDESIPHVEGSLNVERDIAAMDLELAFSDLAIIERRLERIEISLKGAKQPERQTLLREQEML
;
A
#
# COMPACT_ATOMS: atom_id res chain seq x y z
N MET A 1 -0.84 -16.28 3.48
CA MET A 1 -1.40 -15.58 2.31
C MET A 1 -0.84 -14.17 2.40
N VAL A 2 -0.17 -13.71 1.35
CA VAL A 2 0.45 -12.37 1.34
C VAL A 2 -0.61 -11.36 0.93
N ASP A 3 -0.67 -10.24 1.65
CA ASP A 3 -1.56 -9.13 1.38
C ASP A 3 -0.80 -8.02 0.68
N ILE A 4 -1.23 -7.67 -0.53
CA ILE A 4 -0.57 -6.64 -1.35
C ILE A 4 -1.53 -5.46 -1.52
N GLY A 5 -1.13 -4.29 -1.03
CA GLY A 5 -1.84 -3.04 -1.24
C GLY A 5 -1.45 -2.42 -2.58
N ILE A 6 -2.45 -2.13 -3.41
CA ILE A 6 -2.27 -1.37 -4.64
C ILE A 6 -2.64 0.09 -4.34
N ILE A 7 -1.69 0.99 -4.53
CA ILE A 7 -1.80 2.43 -4.35
C ILE A 7 -1.49 3.15 -5.65
N GLY A 8 -1.73 4.46 -5.69
CA GLY A 8 -1.47 5.29 -6.86
C GLY A 8 -2.31 6.56 -6.82
N LEU A 9 -1.92 7.56 -7.61
CA LEU A 9 -2.68 8.79 -7.78
C LEU A 9 -4.07 8.49 -8.38
N ALA A 10 -5.02 9.42 -8.23
CA ALA A 10 -6.31 9.29 -8.89
C ALA A 10 -6.12 9.16 -10.41
N ARG A 11 -6.94 8.32 -11.06
CA ARG A 11 -6.87 8.04 -12.51
C ARG A 11 -5.58 7.38 -13.01
N SER A 12 -4.72 6.88 -12.12
CA SER A 12 -3.53 6.11 -12.48
C SER A 12 -3.81 4.75 -13.16
N GLY A 13 -5.05 4.26 -13.13
CA GLY A 13 -5.42 2.93 -13.65
C GLY A 13 -5.30 1.80 -12.61
N ARG A 14 -5.10 2.15 -11.35
CA ARG A 14 -4.97 1.23 -10.21
C ARG A 14 -6.08 0.17 -10.10
N THR A 15 -7.35 0.58 -10.16
CA THR A 15 -8.48 -0.35 -10.10
C THR A 15 -8.58 -1.24 -11.35
N THR A 16 -8.12 -0.74 -12.50
CA THR A 16 -8.01 -1.55 -13.73
C THR A 16 -6.99 -2.67 -13.56
N ILE A 17 -5.84 -2.39 -12.98
CA ILE A 17 -4.83 -3.41 -12.64
C ILE A 17 -5.37 -4.41 -11.61
N PHE A 18 -6.04 -3.92 -10.56
CA PHE A 18 -6.70 -4.76 -9.57
C PHE A 18 -7.68 -5.75 -10.22
N ASN A 19 -8.54 -5.27 -11.11
CA ASN A 19 -9.50 -6.11 -11.84
C ASN A 19 -8.81 -7.13 -12.74
N ALA A 20 -7.73 -6.74 -13.42
CA ALA A 20 -6.96 -7.64 -14.26
C ALA A 20 -6.33 -8.79 -13.46
N LEU A 21 -5.78 -8.50 -12.27
CA LEU A 21 -5.15 -9.49 -11.39
C LEU A 21 -6.18 -10.44 -10.77
N THR A 22 -7.30 -9.89 -10.29
CA THR A 22 -8.30 -10.65 -9.54
C THR A 22 -9.35 -11.31 -10.45
N ARG A 23 -9.34 -11.00 -11.76
CA ARG A 23 -10.43 -11.28 -12.70
C ARG A 23 -11.78 -10.76 -12.18
N GLY A 24 -11.72 -9.67 -11.41
CA GLY A 24 -12.86 -9.03 -10.77
C GLY A 24 -13.61 -8.08 -11.70
N LYS A 25 -14.65 -7.46 -11.16
CA LYS A 25 -15.45 -6.40 -11.80
C LYS A 25 -15.68 -5.24 -10.83
N ALA A 26 -14.67 -4.88 -10.05
CA ALA A 26 -14.77 -3.70 -9.18
C ALA A 26 -14.92 -2.44 -10.03
N ASP A 27 -15.76 -1.51 -9.59
CA ASP A 27 -16.00 -0.27 -10.33
C ASP A 27 -14.73 0.57 -10.36
N THR A 28 -14.34 1.02 -11.56
CA THR A 28 -13.16 1.87 -11.77
C THR A 28 -13.41 3.34 -11.42
N GLU A 29 -14.67 3.70 -11.19
CA GLU A 29 -15.12 5.05 -10.84
C GLU A 29 -15.45 5.11 -9.34
N GLY A 30 -14.46 5.40 -8.48
CA GLY A 30 -14.75 5.51 -7.05
C GLY A 30 -13.55 5.67 -6.12
N LEU A 31 -13.86 5.95 -4.85
CA LEU A 31 -12.93 6.00 -3.71
C LEU A 31 -13.05 4.75 -2.81
N THR A 32 -13.84 3.76 -3.21
CA THR A 32 -14.09 2.54 -2.44
C THR A 32 -12.88 1.63 -2.48
N SER A 33 -12.57 1.00 -1.34
CA SER A 33 -11.51 0.01 -1.29
C SER A 33 -12.05 -1.36 -1.68
N HIS A 34 -11.29 -2.12 -2.46
CA HIS A 34 -11.67 -3.45 -2.92
C HIS A 34 -10.67 -4.50 -2.46
N ILE A 35 -11.15 -5.71 -2.21
CA ILE A 35 -10.31 -6.86 -1.83
C ILE A 35 -10.60 -7.99 -2.81
N GLY A 36 -9.57 -8.59 -3.37
CA GLY A 36 -9.70 -9.71 -4.31
C GLY A 36 -8.55 -10.69 -4.15
N ILE A 37 -8.83 -11.97 -4.43
CA ILE A 37 -7.84 -13.05 -4.33
C ILE A 37 -7.48 -13.49 -5.74
N ALA A 38 -6.18 -13.61 -6.02
CA ALA A 38 -5.68 -14.15 -7.27
C ALA A 38 -4.78 -15.36 -7.02
N LYS A 39 -4.86 -16.34 -7.91
CA LYS A 39 -3.97 -17.51 -7.91
C LYS A 39 -2.72 -17.17 -8.68
N ILE A 40 -1.55 -17.45 -8.09
CA ILE A 40 -0.28 -17.22 -8.77
C ILE A 40 -0.09 -18.29 -9.86
N PRO A 41 0.07 -17.88 -11.13
CA PRO A 41 0.44 -18.82 -12.19
C PRO A 41 1.89 -19.24 -11.99
N GLU A 42 2.10 -20.52 -11.71
CA GLU A 42 3.43 -21.08 -11.47
C GLU A 42 3.64 -22.30 -12.39
N PRO A 43 4.41 -22.16 -13.49
CA PRO A 43 4.61 -23.21 -14.49
C PRO A 43 5.15 -24.52 -13.91
N ARG A 44 5.94 -24.46 -12.84
CA ARG A 44 6.51 -25.65 -12.19
C ARG A 44 5.45 -26.57 -11.60
N PHE A 45 4.29 -26.04 -11.17
CA PHE A 45 3.20 -26.89 -10.68
C PHE A 45 2.67 -27.82 -11.75
N LYS A 46 2.62 -27.36 -13.01
CA LYS A 46 2.15 -28.21 -14.12
C LYS A 46 3.09 -29.39 -14.32
N VAL A 47 4.40 -29.13 -14.36
CA VAL A 47 5.43 -30.18 -14.49
C VAL A 47 5.34 -31.19 -13.36
N LEU A 48 5.19 -30.73 -12.11
CA LEU A 48 5.05 -31.62 -10.96
C LEU A 48 3.74 -32.42 -10.98
N ALA A 49 2.64 -31.80 -11.43
CA ALA A 49 1.36 -32.47 -11.56
C ALA A 49 1.41 -33.59 -12.62
N ASP A 50 2.08 -33.35 -13.74
CA ASP A 50 2.26 -34.32 -14.81
C ASP A 50 3.15 -35.51 -14.39
N ILE A 51 4.10 -35.30 -13.47
CA ILE A 51 4.95 -36.37 -12.93
C ILE A 51 4.21 -37.16 -11.84
N LEU A 52 3.64 -36.46 -10.86
CA LEU A 52 3.14 -37.05 -9.61
C LEU A 52 1.68 -37.49 -9.66
N HIS A 53 0.93 -37.05 -10.67
CA HIS A 53 -0.50 -37.34 -10.85
C HIS A 53 -1.33 -37.16 -9.56
N PRO A 54 -1.24 -36.00 -8.88
CA PRO A 54 -1.97 -35.78 -7.64
C PRO A 54 -3.47 -35.67 -7.88
N LYS A 55 -4.29 -36.04 -6.89
CA LYS A 55 -5.75 -35.89 -6.97
C LYS A 55 -6.20 -34.42 -7.10
N ARG A 56 -5.38 -33.47 -6.63
CA ARG A 56 -5.66 -32.04 -6.66
C ARG A 56 -4.38 -31.23 -6.68
N VAL A 57 -4.34 -30.19 -7.51
CA VAL A 57 -3.29 -29.15 -7.50
C VAL A 57 -3.88 -27.90 -6.87
N VAL A 58 -3.20 -27.33 -5.88
CA VAL A 58 -3.61 -26.10 -5.19
C VAL A 58 -2.51 -25.05 -5.38
N PRO A 59 -2.71 -24.05 -6.25
CA PRO A 59 -1.73 -22.98 -6.42
C PRO A 59 -1.69 -22.06 -5.20
N ALA A 60 -0.60 -21.32 -5.05
CA ALA A 60 -0.51 -20.26 -4.06
C ALA A 60 -1.49 -19.13 -4.40
N GLU A 61 -2.00 -18.46 -3.36
CA GLU A 61 -2.96 -17.36 -3.47
C GLU A 61 -2.38 -16.09 -2.84
N VAL A 62 -2.66 -14.96 -3.50
CA VAL A 62 -2.32 -13.61 -3.04
C VAL A 62 -3.60 -12.81 -2.92
N ARG A 63 -3.71 -12.03 -1.85
CA ARG A 63 -4.83 -11.12 -1.65
C ARG A 63 -4.39 -9.71 -2.00
N TYR A 64 -5.03 -9.14 -3.01
CA TYR A 64 -4.84 -7.76 -3.43
C TYR A 64 -5.86 -6.86 -2.76
N LEU A 65 -5.42 -5.70 -2.30
CA LEU A 65 -6.24 -4.64 -1.74
C LEU A 65 -6.09 -3.41 -2.64
N ASP A 66 -7.15 -3.00 -3.32
CA ASP A 66 -7.21 -1.74 -4.04
C ASP A 66 -7.53 -0.63 -3.04
N ILE A 67 -6.54 0.15 -2.61
CA ILE A 67 -6.70 1.07 -1.47
C ILE A 67 -7.07 2.45 -1.99
N GLY A 68 -8.37 2.78 -2.01
CA GLY A 68 -8.95 4.09 -2.38
C GLY A 68 -8.18 5.29 -1.84
N ALA A 69 -7.42 5.99 -2.69
CA ALA A 69 -6.64 7.15 -2.27
C ALA A 69 -7.54 8.38 -2.23
N SER A 70 -7.88 8.87 -1.04
CA SER A 70 -8.24 10.28 -0.85
C SER A 70 -6.97 11.14 -0.78
N VAL A 71 -6.13 11.09 -1.81
CA VAL A 71 -5.09 12.10 -2.00
C VAL A 71 -5.73 13.22 -2.82
N LYS A 72 -6.42 14.14 -2.13
CA LYS A 72 -6.91 15.36 -2.75
C LYS A 72 -5.72 16.28 -2.99
N GLY A 73 -5.03 16.05 -4.10
CA GLY A 73 -4.04 16.97 -4.66
C GLY A 73 -2.73 17.02 -3.89
N VAL A 74 -1.64 16.95 -4.65
CA VAL A 74 -0.30 17.25 -4.14
C VAL A 74 -0.32 18.69 -3.62
N GLY A 75 0.02 18.90 -2.34
CA GLY A 75 0.36 20.22 -1.81
C GLY A 75 -0.76 21.14 -1.28
N LYS A 76 -1.99 20.66 -1.00
CA LYS A 76 -3.00 21.48 -0.26
C LYS A 76 -3.60 20.75 0.95
N GLU A 77 -3.01 21.03 2.11
CA GLU A 77 -3.56 20.95 3.47
C GLU A 77 -4.08 19.60 4.01
N LYS A 78 -4.08 18.50 3.25
CA LYS A 78 -4.46 17.18 3.79
C LYS A 78 -3.55 16.09 3.23
N GLY A 79 -2.50 15.78 3.98
CA GLY A 79 -1.72 14.56 3.79
C GLY A 79 -2.57 13.30 3.97
N ILE A 80 -1.92 12.14 3.94
CA ILE A 80 -2.60 10.85 4.00
C ILE A 80 -3.56 10.76 5.21
N SER A 81 -4.82 10.37 4.97
CA SER A 81 -5.81 10.22 6.05
C SER A 81 -5.45 9.05 6.97
N GLY A 82 -5.77 9.15 8.26
CA GLY A 82 -5.50 8.07 9.21
C GLY A 82 -6.19 6.74 8.86
N GLN A 83 -7.34 6.79 8.17
CA GLN A 83 -8.01 5.60 7.67
C GLN A 83 -7.21 4.94 6.53
N PHE A 84 -6.64 5.74 5.63
CA PHE A 84 -5.78 5.22 4.56
C PHE A 84 -4.49 4.64 5.13
N LEU A 85 -3.84 5.33 6.08
CA LEU A 85 -2.67 4.77 6.77
C LEU A 85 -2.97 3.44 7.46
N ALA A 86 -4.14 3.32 8.10
CA ALA A 86 -4.56 2.06 8.70
C ALA A 86 -4.74 0.93 7.68
N GLN A 87 -5.16 1.25 6.45
CA GLN A 87 -5.24 0.26 5.37
C GLN A 87 -3.84 -0.12 4.85
N LEU A 88 -2.93 0.85 4.71
CA LEU A 88 -1.54 0.59 4.34
C LEU A 88 -0.80 -0.25 5.38
N SER A 89 -1.04 -0.01 6.67
CA SER A 89 -0.41 -0.79 7.75
C SER A 89 -0.89 -2.24 7.84
N ASN A 90 -1.98 -2.57 7.14
CA ASN A 90 -2.57 -3.91 7.14
C ASN A 90 -2.13 -4.78 5.94
N VAL A 91 -1.23 -4.29 5.10
CA VAL A 91 -0.69 -5.05 3.97
C VAL A 91 0.80 -5.33 4.17
N ASP A 92 1.28 -6.43 3.58
CA ASP A 92 2.67 -6.85 3.66
C ASP A 92 3.54 -6.10 2.64
N GLU A 93 2.98 -5.76 1.47
CA GLU A 93 3.69 -5.08 0.38
C GLU A 93 2.81 -4.03 -0.31
N LEU A 94 3.47 -3.03 -0.91
CA LEU A 94 2.81 -1.96 -1.67
C LEU A 94 3.23 -1.98 -3.14
N ILE A 95 2.23 -1.90 -4.03
CA ILE A 95 2.41 -1.66 -5.46
C ILE A 95 1.93 -0.24 -5.76
N ASN A 96 2.86 0.64 -6.16
CA ASN A 96 2.53 1.99 -6.60
C ASN A 96 2.27 2.01 -8.12
N VAL A 97 1.03 2.32 -8.50
CA VAL A 97 0.60 2.44 -9.89
C VAL A 97 0.70 3.90 -10.34
N VAL A 98 1.46 4.14 -11.40
CA VAL A 98 1.74 5.48 -11.93
C VAL A 98 1.27 5.58 -13.38
N GLN A 99 0.62 6.69 -13.72
CA GLN A 99 0.13 6.94 -15.07
C GLN A 99 1.31 7.24 -16.00
N ALA A 100 1.53 6.37 -16.99
CA ALA A 100 2.58 6.53 -18.02
C ALA A 100 2.01 6.63 -19.45
N PHE A 101 0.75 7.04 -19.59
CA PHE A 101 0.06 7.19 -20.87
C PHE A 101 -0.75 8.49 -20.93
N THR A 102 -0.89 9.05 -22.13
CA THR A 102 -1.71 10.23 -22.41
C THR A 102 -3.03 9.82 -23.05
N ASP A 103 -4.15 10.29 -22.50
CA ASP A 103 -5.49 10.08 -23.04
C ASP A 103 -6.34 11.34 -22.74
N GLU A 104 -6.95 11.95 -23.77
CA GLU A 104 -7.78 13.15 -23.62
C GLU A 104 -9.04 12.90 -22.77
N SER A 105 -9.53 11.66 -22.73
CA SER A 105 -10.67 11.26 -21.90
C SER A 105 -10.30 11.05 -20.43
N ILE A 106 -9.01 10.89 -20.12
CA ILE A 106 -8.49 10.64 -18.77
C ILE A 106 -7.36 11.63 -18.46
N PRO A 107 -7.70 12.92 -18.20
CA PRO A 107 -6.68 13.92 -17.93
C PRO A 107 -5.98 13.64 -16.60
N HIS A 108 -4.67 13.84 -16.62
CA HIS A 108 -3.80 13.69 -15.46
C HIS A 108 -4.21 14.64 -14.33
N VAL A 109 -4.11 14.21 -13.08
CA VAL A 109 -4.56 14.97 -11.90
C VAL A 109 -3.86 16.33 -11.78
N GLU A 110 -2.55 16.35 -12.04
CA GLU A 110 -1.71 17.56 -12.03
C GLU A 110 -1.73 18.34 -13.35
N GLY A 111 -2.63 17.99 -14.29
CA GLY A 111 -2.75 18.62 -15.61
C GLY A 111 -1.61 18.34 -16.59
N SER A 112 -0.50 17.78 -16.12
CA SER A 112 0.66 17.35 -16.92
C SER A 112 1.11 15.97 -16.46
N LEU A 113 1.48 15.11 -17.41
CA LEU A 113 2.03 13.79 -17.12
C LEU A 113 3.53 13.90 -16.78
N ASN A 114 3.92 13.39 -15.61
CA ASN A 114 5.32 13.32 -15.21
C ASN A 114 5.51 12.17 -14.20
N VAL A 115 5.92 11.02 -14.73
CA VAL A 115 6.08 9.76 -13.95
C VAL A 115 7.03 9.94 -12.77
N GLU A 116 8.18 10.60 -12.96
CA GLU A 116 9.18 10.79 -11.90
C GLU A 116 8.64 11.65 -10.76
N ARG A 117 7.96 12.75 -11.10
CA ARG A 117 7.30 13.61 -10.12
C ARG A 117 6.25 12.84 -9.33
N ASP A 118 5.45 12.02 -10.01
CA ASP A 118 4.33 11.33 -9.39
C ASP A 118 4.80 10.20 -8.45
N ILE A 119 5.89 9.51 -8.80
CA ILE A 119 6.61 8.58 -7.90
C ILE A 119 7.12 9.34 -6.68
N ALA A 120 7.91 10.40 -6.90
CA ALA A 120 8.51 11.18 -5.82
C ALA A 120 7.46 11.79 -4.88
N ALA A 121 6.31 12.22 -5.42
CA ALA A 121 5.20 12.74 -4.63
C ALA A 121 4.61 11.67 -3.71
N MET A 122 4.38 10.44 -4.22
CA MET A 122 3.88 9.34 -3.40
C MET A 122 4.89 8.94 -2.31
N ASP A 123 6.17 8.81 -2.68
CA ASP A 123 7.23 8.44 -1.74
C ASP A 123 7.40 9.48 -0.62
N LEU A 124 7.30 10.78 -0.96
CA LEU A 124 7.33 11.87 0.02
C LEU A 124 6.15 11.80 0.99
N GLU A 125 4.93 11.56 0.50
CA GLU A 125 3.74 11.43 1.36
C GLU A 125 3.84 10.24 2.33
N LEU A 126 4.40 9.11 1.88
CA LEU A 126 4.67 7.96 2.74
C LEU A 126 5.74 8.29 3.79
N ALA A 127 6.85 8.93 3.37
CA ALA A 127 7.91 9.35 4.29
C ALA A 127 7.42 10.36 5.34
N PHE A 128 6.58 11.33 4.96
CA PHE A 128 5.96 12.26 5.91
C PHE A 128 5.02 11.56 6.90
N SER A 129 4.32 10.51 6.44
CA SER A 129 3.46 9.71 7.30
C SER A 129 4.27 8.92 8.33
N ASP A 130 5.38 8.31 7.91
CA ASP A 130 6.31 7.62 8.81
C ASP A 130 6.92 8.58 9.82
N LEU A 131 7.37 9.76 9.38
CA LEU A 131 7.87 10.81 10.26
C LEU A 131 6.84 11.18 11.34
N ALA A 132 5.59 11.42 10.95
CA ALA A 132 4.53 11.75 11.90
C ALA A 132 4.23 10.61 12.89
N ILE A 133 4.41 9.35 12.49
CA ILE A 133 4.27 8.19 13.39
C ILE A 133 5.44 8.15 14.39
N ILE A 134 6.66 8.37 13.91
CA ILE A 134 7.88 8.40 14.74
C ILE A 134 7.81 9.53 15.75
N GLU A 135 7.48 10.76 15.34
CA GLU A 135 7.32 11.92 16.23
C GLU A 135 6.31 11.65 17.35
N ARG A 136 5.12 11.14 16.99
CA ARG A 136 4.10 10.76 17.99
C ARG A 136 4.58 9.66 18.93
N ARG A 137 5.45 8.76 18.48
CA ARG A 137 6.01 7.70 19.33
C ARG A 137 7.04 8.28 20.29
N LEU A 138 7.93 9.16 19.82
CA LEU A 138 8.91 9.88 20.64
C LEU A 138 8.23 10.67 21.76
N GLU A 139 7.18 11.44 21.45
CA GLU A 139 6.40 12.18 22.46
C GLU A 139 5.83 11.26 23.55
N ARG A 140 5.28 10.09 23.16
CA ARG A 140 4.76 9.11 24.13
C ARG A 140 5.88 8.52 24.99
N ILE A 141 7.04 8.22 24.41
CA ILE A 141 8.20 7.72 25.15
C ILE A 141 8.67 8.75 26.18
N GLU A 142 8.78 10.03 25.82
CA GLU A 142 9.15 11.10 26.73
C GLU A 142 8.20 11.22 27.93
N ILE A 143 6.89 11.09 27.70
CA ILE A 143 5.89 11.09 28.77
C ILE A 143 6.08 9.85 29.67
N SER A 144 6.24 8.66 29.10
CA SER A 144 6.44 7.40 29.84
C SER A 144 7.73 7.41 30.68
N LEU A 145 8.82 8.01 30.20
CA LEU A 145 10.10 8.08 30.90
C LEU A 145 10.04 8.81 32.25
N LYS A 146 9.10 9.77 32.40
CA LYS A 146 8.90 10.54 33.63
C LYS A 146 8.48 9.66 34.82
N GLY A 147 7.77 8.55 34.56
CA GLY A 147 7.25 7.63 35.59
C GLY A 147 7.87 6.22 35.58
N ALA A 148 8.73 5.91 34.62
CA ALA A 148 9.23 4.55 34.39
C ALA A 148 10.17 4.05 35.50
N LYS A 149 10.00 2.78 35.87
CA LYS A 149 10.94 2.04 36.76
C LYS A 149 12.18 1.62 35.96
N GLN A 150 13.30 1.34 36.64
CA GLN A 150 14.60 0.98 36.04
C GLN A 150 14.54 0.02 34.82
N PRO A 151 13.86 -1.14 34.86
CA PRO A 151 13.82 -2.05 33.71
C PRO A 151 13.04 -1.49 32.52
N GLU A 152 11.93 -0.80 32.77
CA GLU A 152 11.10 -0.17 31.74
C GLU A 152 11.80 1.03 31.09
N ARG A 153 12.51 1.82 31.91
CA ARG A 153 13.30 2.97 31.45
C ARG A 153 14.39 2.55 30.46
N GLN A 154 15.11 1.45 30.70
CA GLN A 154 16.14 0.98 29.77
C GLN A 154 15.55 0.57 28.41
N THR A 155 14.40 -0.11 28.42
CA THR A 155 13.69 -0.48 27.18
C THR A 155 13.26 0.76 26.39
N LEU A 156 12.68 1.75 27.06
CA LEU A 156 12.22 2.99 26.44
C LEU A 156 13.35 3.83 25.83
N LEU A 157 14.51 3.91 26.51
CA LEU A 157 15.69 4.61 25.99
C LEU A 157 16.27 3.91 24.76
N ARG A 158 16.35 2.56 24.80
CA ARG A 158 16.81 1.79 23.64
C ARG A 158 15.87 1.94 22.44
N GLU A 159 14.56 2.00 22.69
CA GLU A 159 13.59 2.26 21.64
C GLU A 159 13.76 3.66 21.06
N GLN A 160 13.96 4.68 21.89
CA GLN A 160 14.20 6.06 21.46
C GLN A 160 15.44 6.20 20.58
N GLU A 161 16.50 5.44 20.84
CA GLU A 161 17.73 5.45 20.02
C GLU A 161 17.55 4.78 18.64
N MET A 162 16.54 3.93 18.48
CA MET A 162 16.29 3.21 17.21
C MET A 162 15.32 3.96 16.27
N LEU A 163 14.57 4.92 16.81
CA LEU A 163 13.57 5.72 16.10
C LEU A 163 14.18 7.03 15.59
#